data_AF-A0A067DPC4-F1
#
_entry.id   AF-A0A067DPC4-F1
#
_cell.length_a   1.000
_cell.length_b   1.000
_cell.length_c   1.000
_cell.angle_alpha   90.00
_cell.angle_beta   90.00
_cell.angle_gamma   90.00
#
_symmetry.space_group_name_H-M   'P 1'
#
loop_
_entity.id
_entity.type
_entity.pdbx_description
1 polymer ?
#
loop_
_entity_poly.entity_id
_entity_poly.type
_entity_poly.pdbx_seq_one_letter_code
_entity_poly.pdbx_strand_id
1 'polypeptide(L)'
;MNHQPPSTTPRPPLPPPSPTTTTGDCGNCGAHVATFLFNVRLRGIHRRLCTKCVLKLHPSSFCPVCFAFYDSNPPHPSKRQACSQCSSFTHSHCATSPPSPYLCRLCSPSSYSSITLMNDMPSSSPKRIDDKSAAMVLCAAKIASSSMAKAVTVARNEAEKKVRDAALARKKAREALERVGVLITKISNQNNNNNKNNNNKDGGSVVQASGSESFFNAVAKKESLSQDFINTSQTPNKQGLFANKVKPEWNGIN
;
A
#
# COMPACT_ATOMS: atom_id res chain seq x y z
N MET A 1 27.68 3.30 45.79
CA MET A 1 26.58 3.05 44.82
C MET A 1 27.18 2.51 43.53
N ASN A 2 26.89 1.27 43.16
CA ASN A 2 27.32 0.67 41.89
C ASN A 2 26.34 1.08 40.78
N HIS A 3 26.81 1.79 39.76
CA HIS A 3 26.04 2.08 38.55
C HIS A 3 26.36 1.04 37.48
N GLN A 4 25.35 0.26 37.10
CA GLN A 4 25.41 -0.72 36.04
C GLN A 4 25.16 -0.03 34.67
N PRO A 5 25.94 -0.31 33.61
CA PRO A 5 25.74 0.29 32.30
C PRO A 5 24.50 -0.28 31.59
N PRO A 6 23.88 0.48 30.66
CA PRO A 6 22.65 0.08 29.98
C PRO A 6 22.91 -1.07 28.99
N SER A 7 22.11 -2.13 29.07
CA SER A 7 22.17 -3.25 28.13
C SER A 7 21.57 -2.87 26.78
N THR A 8 22.42 -2.80 25.76
CA THR A 8 22.00 -2.69 24.36
C THR A 8 21.76 -4.09 23.79
N THR A 9 20.62 -4.69 24.14
CA THR A 9 20.17 -5.91 23.46
C THR A 9 19.16 -5.54 22.37
N PRO A 10 19.40 -5.88 21.09
CA PRO A 10 18.43 -5.67 20.03
C PRO A 10 17.12 -6.42 20.33
N ARG A 11 16.01 -5.68 20.33
CA ARG A 11 14.67 -6.26 20.51
C ARG A 11 14.41 -7.25 19.35
N PRO A 12 14.03 -8.51 19.63
CA PRO A 12 13.64 -9.44 18.58
C PRO A 12 12.50 -8.85 17.74
N PRO A 13 12.43 -9.14 16.42
CA PRO A 13 11.27 -8.80 15.61
C PRO A 13 10.02 -9.36 16.29
N LEU A 14 9.01 -8.51 16.47
CA LEU A 14 7.69 -8.97 16.89
C LEU A 14 7.23 -10.06 15.91
N PRO A 15 6.70 -11.20 16.39
CA PRO A 15 6.14 -12.19 15.50
C PRO A 15 5.05 -11.53 14.64
N PRO A 16 4.92 -11.92 13.35
CA PRO A 16 3.82 -11.43 12.53
C PRO A 16 2.49 -11.71 13.27
N PRO A 17 1.51 -10.80 13.22
CA PRO A 17 0.21 -11.07 13.81
C PRO A 17 -0.30 -12.40 13.25
N SER A 18 -0.50 -13.37 14.15
CA SER A 18 -1.10 -14.65 13.82
C SER A 18 -2.47 -14.35 13.19
N PRO A 19 -2.74 -14.83 11.96
CA PRO A 19 -4.05 -14.68 11.37
C PRO A 19 -4.97 -15.72 12.02
N THR A 20 -5.51 -15.43 13.21
CA THR A 20 -6.73 -16.09 13.72
C THR A 20 -7.96 -15.49 13.04
N THR A 21 -7.90 -15.31 11.72
CA THR A 21 -9.09 -15.04 10.91
C THR A 21 -9.47 -16.36 10.27
N THR A 22 -10.53 -16.97 10.76
CA THR A 22 -11.24 -18.04 10.07
C THR A 22 -11.33 -17.68 8.60
N THR A 23 -10.67 -18.47 7.75
CA THR A 23 -10.44 -18.20 6.33
C THR A 23 -11.78 -18.29 5.57
N GLY A 24 -12.65 -17.29 5.70
CA GLY A 24 -14.01 -17.39 5.17
C GLY A 24 -14.97 -16.28 5.61
N ASP A 25 -14.61 -15.44 6.56
CA ASP A 25 -15.56 -14.43 7.07
C ASP A 25 -15.45 -13.07 6.37
N CYS A 26 -16.60 -12.43 6.18
CA CYS A 26 -16.70 -11.06 5.71
C CYS A 26 -16.32 -10.09 6.84
N GLY A 27 -15.25 -9.30 6.65
CA GLY A 27 -14.77 -8.28 7.59
C GLY A 27 -15.66 -7.04 7.74
N ASN A 28 -16.93 -7.10 7.35
CA ASN A 28 -17.93 -6.06 7.61
C ASN A 28 -19.18 -6.61 8.30
N CYS A 29 -19.76 -7.71 7.80
CA CYS A 29 -20.98 -8.27 8.38
C CYS A 29 -20.76 -9.57 9.17
N GLY A 30 -19.53 -10.07 9.25
CA GLY A 30 -19.19 -11.31 9.96
C GLY A 30 -19.76 -12.59 9.33
N ALA A 31 -20.45 -12.50 8.19
CA ALA A 31 -20.99 -13.66 7.51
C ALA A 31 -19.86 -14.55 6.99
N HIS A 32 -19.93 -15.84 7.31
CA HIS A 32 -19.08 -16.86 6.74
C HIS A 32 -19.52 -17.12 5.30
N VAL A 33 -18.65 -16.86 4.33
CA VAL A 33 -18.93 -16.96 2.89
C VAL A 33 -18.00 -18.00 2.28
N ALA A 34 -18.59 -19.11 1.84
CA ALA A 34 -17.83 -20.22 1.26
C ALA A 34 -17.23 -19.89 -0.11
N THR A 35 -17.81 -18.95 -0.87
CA THR A 35 -17.50 -18.79 -2.30
C THR A 35 -16.73 -17.50 -2.62
N PHE A 36 -17.37 -16.32 -2.54
CA PHE A 36 -16.80 -15.09 -3.08
C PHE A 36 -16.58 -14.03 -2.01
N LEU A 37 -15.31 -13.85 -1.67
CA LEU A 37 -14.83 -12.75 -0.85
C LEU A 37 -13.83 -11.91 -1.63
N PHE A 38 -14.02 -10.60 -1.58
CA PHE A 38 -13.26 -9.62 -2.34
C PHE A 38 -12.35 -8.80 -1.45
N ASN A 39 -11.12 -8.56 -1.91
CA ASN A 39 -10.21 -7.61 -1.26
C ASN A 39 -10.51 -6.20 -1.73
N VAL A 40 -10.77 -5.30 -0.79
CA VAL A 40 -11.12 -3.90 -1.05
C VAL A 40 -10.36 -3.01 -0.09
N ARG A 41 -9.81 -1.90 -0.60
CA ARG A 41 -9.29 -0.81 0.24
C ARG A 41 -10.36 0.25 0.42
N LEU A 42 -10.88 0.35 1.65
CA LEU A 42 -11.88 1.34 2.04
C LEU A 42 -11.31 2.26 3.12
N ARG A 43 -11.29 3.57 2.85
CA ARG A 43 -10.75 4.60 3.77
C ARG A 43 -9.34 4.29 4.28
N GLY A 44 -8.48 3.77 3.41
CA GLY A 44 -7.09 3.41 3.73
C GLY A 44 -6.90 1.99 4.30
N ILE A 45 -7.98 1.32 4.71
CA ILE A 45 -7.94 0.00 5.36
C ILE A 45 -8.25 -1.09 4.34
N HIS A 46 -7.44 -2.15 4.28
CA HIS A 46 -7.74 -3.35 3.50
C HIS A 46 -8.75 -4.21 4.25
N ARG A 47 -9.84 -4.58 3.59
CA ARG A 47 -10.89 -5.45 4.13
C ARG A 47 -11.24 -6.53 3.12
N ARG A 48 -11.59 -7.71 3.65
CA ARG A 48 -12.16 -8.81 2.88
C ARG A 48 -13.68 -8.76 3.01
N LEU A 49 -14.40 -8.55 1.92
CA LEU A 49 -15.84 -8.26 1.92
C LEU A 49 -16.59 -9.26 1.05
N CYS A 50 -17.78 -9.70 1.48
CA CYS A 50 -18.70 -10.44 0.63
C CYS A 50 -19.33 -9.55 -0.45
N THR A 51 -19.90 -10.14 -1.50
CA THR A 51 -20.57 -9.43 -2.61
C THR A 51 -21.52 -8.35 -2.10
N LYS A 52 -22.40 -8.69 -1.15
CA LYS A 52 -23.36 -7.74 -0.54
C LYS A 52 -22.68 -6.54 0.09
N CYS A 53 -21.59 -6.75 0.84
CA CYS A 53 -20.89 -5.67 1.52
C CYS A 53 -20.13 -4.79 0.53
N VAL A 54 -19.52 -5.36 -0.52
CA VAL A 54 -18.90 -4.57 -1.60
C VAL A 54 -19.93 -3.65 -2.23
N LEU A 55 -21.09 -4.18 -2.64
CA LEU A 55 -22.13 -3.37 -3.28
C LEU A 55 -22.73 -2.30 -2.35
N LYS A 56 -22.95 -2.62 -1.06
CA LYS A 56 -23.47 -1.65 -0.08
C LYS A 56 -22.48 -0.55 0.31
N LEU A 57 -21.18 -0.86 0.38
CA LEU A 57 -20.14 0.10 0.77
C LEU A 57 -19.66 0.97 -0.41
N HIS A 58 -19.99 0.59 -1.65
CA HIS A 58 -19.65 1.31 -2.87
C HIS A 58 -20.89 1.65 -3.72
N PRO A 59 -21.92 2.32 -3.15
CA PRO A 59 -23.21 2.52 -3.83
C PRO A 59 -23.11 3.46 -5.04
N SER A 60 -22.08 4.31 -5.11
CA SER A 60 -21.82 5.24 -6.22
C SER A 60 -21.02 4.63 -7.37
N SER A 61 -20.55 3.39 -7.24
CA SER A 61 -19.66 2.76 -8.23
C SER A 61 -20.39 1.95 -9.30
N PHE A 62 -21.72 1.85 -9.25
CA PHE A 62 -22.47 1.04 -10.21
C PHE A 62 -23.96 1.41 -10.25
N CYS A 63 -24.65 0.95 -11.29
CA CYS A 63 -26.10 1.02 -11.39
C CYS A 63 -26.77 -0.12 -10.60
N PRO A 64 -27.59 0.12 -9.56
CA PRO A 64 -28.19 -0.92 -8.73
C PRO A 64 -29.30 -1.75 -9.42
N VAL A 65 -29.62 -1.44 -10.67
CA VAL A 65 -30.63 -2.14 -11.48
C VAL A 65 -29.97 -3.12 -12.45
N CYS A 66 -29.01 -2.67 -13.26
CA CYS A 66 -28.32 -3.50 -14.25
C CYS A 66 -26.91 -3.95 -13.84
N PHE A 67 -26.43 -3.55 -12.66
CA PHE A 67 -25.08 -3.84 -12.16
C PHE A 67 -23.94 -3.39 -13.09
N ALA A 68 -24.22 -2.44 -13.98
CA ALA A 68 -23.19 -1.79 -14.79
C ALA A 68 -22.26 -1.00 -13.86
N PHE A 69 -20.99 -1.41 -13.80
CA PHE A 69 -19.94 -0.73 -13.06
C PHE A 69 -19.64 0.62 -13.70
N TYR A 70 -19.75 1.68 -12.89
CA TYR A 70 -19.22 2.98 -13.20
C TYR A 70 -17.76 2.94 -12.78
N ASP A 71 -16.87 2.92 -13.76
CA ASP A 71 -15.46 3.19 -13.47
C ASP A 71 -15.31 4.66 -12.99
N SER A 72 -14.20 5.32 -13.33
CA SER A 72 -13.97 6.73 -13.01
C SER A 72 -14.89 7.71 -13.79
N ASN A 73 -15.81 7.18 -14.61
CA ASN A 73 -16.75 7.97 -15.40
C ASN A 73 -18.21 7.58 -15.08
N PRO A 74 -18.81 8.14 -14.01
CA PRO A 74 -20.22 7.92 -13.74
C PRO A 74 -21.09 8.52 -14.85
N PRO A 75 -22.33 8.04 -15.03
CA PRO A 75 -23.24 8.59 -16.04
C PRO A 75 -23.43 10.09 -15.83
N HIS A 76 -23.61 10.85 -16.91
CA HIS A 76 -23.90 12.28 -16.83
C HIS A 76 -25.11 12.55 -15.92
N PRO A 77 -25.14 13.64 -15.12
CA PRO A 77 -26.25 13.95 -14.22
C PRO A 77 -27.65 13.91 -14.87
N SER A 78 -27.78 14.33 -16.14
CA SER A 78 -29.06 14.25 -16.88
C SER A 78 -29.48 12.83 -17.28
N LYS A 79 -28.56 11.87 -17.27
CA LYS A 79 -28.78 10.46 -17.65
C LYS A 79 -28.82 9.53 -16.43
N ARG A 80 -28.96 10.09 -15.22
CA ARG A 80 -29.06 9.31 -13.97
C ARG A 80 -30.09 9.89 -13.01
N GLN A 81 -30.61 9.02 -12.16
CA GLN A 81 -31.42 9.34 -11.00
C GLN A 81 -30.58 9.12 -9.75
N ALA A 82 -30.47 10.14 -8.91
CA ALA A 82 -29.78 10.06 -7.63
C ALA A 82 -30.74 9.56 -6.54
N CYS A 83 -30.29 8.60 -5.75
CA CYS A 83 -31.05 8.13 -4.59
C CYS A 83 -31.15 9.23 -3.54
N SER A 84 -32.32 9.43 -2.94
CA SER A 84 -32.52 10.40 -1.86
C SER A 84 -31.94 9.97 -0.50
N GLN A 85 -31.58 8.68 -0.33
CA GLN A 85 -31.08 8.13 0.94
C GLN A 85 -29.62 7.69 0.92
N CYS A 86 -28.97 7.62 -0.24
CA CYS A 86 -27.56 7.23 -0.34
C CYS A 86 -26.93 7.83 -1.59
N SER A 87 -25.61 7.70 -1.73
CA SER A 87 -24.89 8.24 -2.90
C SER A 87 -25.00 7.36 -4.16
N SER A 88 -26.07 6.56 -4.30
CA SER A 88 -26.24 5.68 -5.47
C SER A 88 -26.84 6.42 -6.67
N PHE A 89 -26.38 6.05 -7.86
CA PHE A 89 -26.88 6.56 -9.13
C PHE A 89 -27.44 5.42 -9.97
N THR A 90 -28.67 5.59 -10.47
CA THR A 90 -29.29 4.65 -11.40
C THR A 90 -29.43 5.31 -12.76
N HIS A 91 -29.13 4.62 -13.86
CA HIS A 91 -29.39 5.18 -15.19
C HIS A 91 -30.85 5.59 -15.35
N SER A 92 -31.13 6.71 -16.02
CA SER A 92 -32.51 7.17 -16.24
C SER A 92 -33.39 6.10 -16.89
N HIS A 93 -32.86 5.34 -17.86
CA HIS A 93 -33.57 4.22 -18.50
C HIS A 93 -33.75 2.99 -17.59
N CYS A 94 -32.93 2.84 -16.54
CA CYS A 94 -33.09 1.78 -15.56
C CYS A 94 -34.07 2.13 -14.43
N ALA A 95 -34.39 3.41 -14.27
CA ALA A 95 -35.26 3.93 -13.22
C ALA A 95 -36.71 4.07 -13.70
N THR A 96 -37.23 3.11 -14.48
CA THR A 96 -38.57 3.17 -15.12
C THR A 96 -39.64 3.71 -14.16
N SER A 97 -40.19 4.89 -14.49
CA SER A 97 -41.21 5.63 -13.71
C SER A 97 -40.88 5.74 -12.21
N PRO A 98 -39.80 6.45 -11.83
CA PRO A 98 -39.39 6.51 -10.45
C PRO A 98 -40.33 7.44 -9.66
N PRO A 99 -40.87 7.04 -8.50
CA PRO A 99 -41.57 7.97 -7.63
C PRO A 99 -40.60 9.07 -7.17
N SER A 100 -41.13 10.28 -6.98
CA SER A 100 -40.40 11.41 -6.39
C SER A 100 -40.68 11.42 -4.89
N PRO A 101 -39.66 11.36 -4.00
CA PRO A 101 -38.22 11.27 -4.29
C PRO A 101 -37.75 9.86 -4.65
N TYR A 102 -36.77 9.75 -5.57
CA TYR A 102 -36.26 8.46 -6.04
C TYR A 102 -35.47 7.71 -4.97
N LEU A 103 -35.85 6.44 -4.74
CA LEU A 103 -35.12 5.51 -3.88
C LEU A 103 -34.52 4.37 -4.72
N CYS A 104 -33.21 4.16 -4.58
CA CYS A 104 -32.54 3.05 -5.26
C CYS A 104 -32.93 1.70 -4.64
N ARG A 105 -32.70 0.62 -5.41
CA ARG A 105 -32.95 -0.76 -4.94
C ARG A 105 -32.08 -1.19 -3.75
N LEU A 106 -31.03 -0.46 -3.38
CA LEU A 106 -30.25 -0.79 -2.17
C LEU A 106 -30.87 -0.21 -0.90
N CYS A 107 -31.64 0.88 -1.04
CA CYS A 107 -32.32 1.57 0.06
C CYS A 107 -33.78 1.12 0.21
N SER A 108 -34.43 0.68 -0.87
CA SER A 108 -35.81 0.21 -0.81
C SER A 108 -35.93 -1.04 0.08
N PRO A 109 -36.90 -1.09 1.01
CA PRO A 109 -37.08 -2.22 1.92
C PRO A 109 -37.50 -3.51 1.19
N SER A 110 -38.17 -3.39 0.05
CA SER A 110 -38.68 -4.52 -0.74
C SER A 110 -37.58 -5.30 -1.48
N SER A 111 -36.42 -4.68 -1.75
CA SER A 111 -35.36 -5.24 -2.59
C SER A 111 -34.27 -6.02 -1.84
N TYR A 112 -34.40 -6.14 -0.50
CA TYR A 112 -33.51 -6.91 0.36
C TYR A 112 -33.39 -8.39 -0.05
N SER A 113 -34.43 -8.96 -0.66
CA SER A 113 -34.49 -10.36 -1.10
C SER A 113 -33.55 -10.68 -2.27
N SER A 114 -33.21 -9.71 -3.13
CA SER A 114 -32.42 -9.98 -4.34
C SER A 114 -30.91 -10.16 -4.12
N ILE A 115 -30.37 -9.59 -3.03
CA ILE A 115 -28.92 -9.66 -2.71
C ILE A 115 -28.63 -10.79 -1.71
N THR A 116 -29.65 -11.29 -1.01
CA THR A 116 -29.52 -12.36 -0.02
C THR A 116 -29.18 -13.71 -0.63
N LEU A 117 -29.48 -13.93 -1.92
CA LEU A 117 -29.29 -15.22 -2.60
C LEU A 117 -27.86 -15.78 -2.60
N MET A 118 -26.83 -14.96 -2.32
CA MET A 118 -25.43 -15.41 -2.44
C MET A 118 -24.74 -15.79 -1.14
N ASN A 119 -25.20 -15.27 0.01
CA ASN A 119 -24.50 -15.51 1.26
C ASN A 119 -24.98 -16.78 1.97
N ASP A 120 -26.21 -17.22 1.68
CA ASP A 120 -26.87 -18.30 2.42
C ASP A 120 -26.80 -19.65 1.69
N MET A 121 -25.88 -19.83 0.74
CA MET A 121 -25.80 -21.06 -0.06
C MET A 121 -24.87 -22.11 0.58
N PRO A 122 -25.42 -23.18 1.20
CA PRO A 122 -24.62 -24.31 1.64
C PRO A 122 -24.04 -25.07 0.44
N SER A 123 -22.81 -25.55 0.61
CA SER A 123 -21.95 -26.21 -0.37
C SER A 123 -22.50 -27.54 -0.95
N SER A 124 -23.71 -27.97 -0.61
CA SER A 124 -24.20 -29.35 -0.84
C SER A 124 -24.98 -29.57 -2.15
N SER A 125 -25.18 -28.55 -3.00
CA SER A 125 -25.71 -28.78 -4.35
C SER A 125 -25.18 -27.77 -5.37
N PRO A 126 -24.79 -28.21 -6.59
CA PRO A 126 -24.36 -27.31 -7.66
C PRO A 126 -25.59 -26.61 -8.25
N LYS A 127 -26.19 -25.68 -7.51
CA LYS A 127 -27.16 -24.76 -8.09
C LYS A 127 -26.41 -23.79 -9.00
N ARG A 128 -26.82 -23.77 -10.27
CA ARG A 128 -26.29 -22.90 -11.31
C ARG A 128 -26.43 -21.43 -10.87
N ILE A 129 -25.37 -20.65 -11.05
CA ILE A 129 -25.36 -19.20 -10.85
C ILE A 129 -26.37 -18.60 -11.84
N ASP A 130 -27.38 -17.87 -11.35
CA ASP A 130 -28.31 -17.16 -12.22
C ASP A 130 -27.64 -15.92 -12.85
N ASP A 131 -28.11 -15.46 -14.01
CA ASP A 131 -27.49 -14.34 -14.75
C ASP A 131 -27.37 -13.05 -13.92
N LYS A 132 -28.38 -12.77 -13.09
CA LYS A 132 -28.41 -11.58 -12.24
C LYS A 132 -27.38 -11.66 -11.13
N SER A 133 -27.22 -12.83 -10.57
CA SER A 133 -26.29 -13.18 -9.52
C SER A 133 -24.86 -13.13 -10.07
N ALA A 134 -24.62 -13.66 -11.28
CA ALA A 134 -23.37 -13.47 -12.01
C ALA A 134 -23.05 -11.99 -12.22
N ALA A 135 -24.02 -11.17 -12.63
CA ALA A 135 -23.83 -9.73 -12.81
C ALA A 135 -23.46 -9.01 -11.49
N MET A 136 -24.06 -9.40 -10.36
CA MET A 136 -23.70 -8.86 -9.04
C MET A 136 -22.26 -9.18 -8.64
N VAL A 137 -21.83 -10.44 -8.82
CA VAL A 137 -20.46 -10.89 -8.54
C VAL A 137 -19.46 -10.18 -9.45
N LEU A 138 -19.76 -10.09 -10.74
CA LEU A 138 -18.91 -9.39 -11.70
C LEU A 138 -18.78 -7.90 -11.34
N CYS A 139 -19.86 -7.25 -10.95
CA CYS A 139 -19.83 -5.86 -10.50
C CYS A 139 -18.97 -5.70 -9.23
N ALA A 140 -19.15 -6.57 -8.23
CA ALA A 140 -18.34 -6.56 -7.02
C ALA A 140 -16.85 -6.80 -7.33
N ALA A 141 -16.53 -7.73 -8.24
CA ALA A 141 -15.18 -8.00 -8.69
C ALA A 141 -14.53 -6.77 -9.36
N LYS A 142 -15.27 -6.05 -10.21
CA LYS A 142 -14.80 -4.82 -10.86
C LYS A 142 -14.55 -3.71 -9.85
N ILE A 143 -15.43 -3.53 -8.87
CA ILE A 143 -15.23 -2.57 -7.76
C ILE A 143 -13.97 -2.93 -6.97
N ALA A 144 -13.79 -4.20 -6.62
CA ALA A 144 -12.62 -4.68 -5.89
C ALA A 144 -11.32 -4.45 -6.67
N SER A 145 -11.31 -4.79 -7.96
CA SER A 145 -10.19 -4.56 -8.86
C SER A 145 -9.81 -3.08 -8.92
N SER A 146 -10.78 -2.18 -9.15
CA SER A 146 -10.55 -0.73 -9.18
C SER A 146 -10.05 -0.19 -7.83
N SER A 147 -10.62 -0.68 -6.72
CA SER A 147 -10.19 -0.32 -5.36
C SER A 147 -8.74 -0.72 -5.10
N MET A 148 -8.36 -1.94 -5.46
CA MET A 148 -7.01 -2.45 -5.27
C MET A 148 -6.01 -1.81 -6.23
N ALA A 149 -6.39 -1.49 -7.47
CA ALA A 149 -5.54 -0.73 -8.39
C ALA A 149 -5.17 0.64 -7.78
N LYS A 150 -6.15 1.35 -7.22
CA LYS A 150 -5.91 2.61 -6.48
C LYS A 150 -5.02 2.39 -5.25
N ALA A 151 -5.20 1.28 -4.53
CA ALA A 151 -4.35 0.91 -3.40
C ALA A 151 -2.88 0.71 -3.82
N VAL A 152 -2.64 0.01 -4.93
CA VAL A 152 -1.31 -0.24 -5.47
C VAL A 152 -0.63 1.07 -5.86
N THR A 153 -1.34 1.98 -6.55
CA THR A 153 -0.80 3.30 -6.89
C THR A 153 -0.39 4.09 -5.66
N VAL A 154 -1.22 4.11 -4.61
CA VAL A 154 -0.89 4.81 -3.35
C VAL A 154 0.32 4.17 -2.67
N ALA A 155 0.36 2.83 -2.56
CA ALA A 155 1.47 2.12 -1.94
C ALA A 155 2.79 2.38 -2.68
N ARG A 156 2.77 2.40 -4.01
CA ARG A 156 3.92 2.75 -4.85
C ARG A 156 4.40 4.18 -4.57
N ASN A 157 3.49 5.15 -4.59
CA ASN A 157 3.83 6.55 -4.35
C ASN A 157 4.41 6.77 -2.94
N GLU A 158 3.87 6.10 -1.93
CA GLU A 158 4.39 6.13 -0.55
C GLU A 158 5.77 5.49 -0.43
N ALA A 159 6.01 4.35 -1.10
CA ALA A 159 7.31 3.70 -1.13
C ALA A 159 8.37 4.60 -1.79
N GLU A 160 8.06 5.17 -2.95
CA GLU A 160 8.95 6.09 -3.66
C GLU A 160 9.26 7.35 -2.83
N LYS A 161 8.27 7.89 -2.11
CA LYS A 161 8.48 9.00 -1.18
C LYS A 161 9.45 8.60 -0.06
N LYS A 162 9.24 7.45 0.59
CA LYS A 162 10.10 6.96 1.67
C LYS A 162 11.55 6.76 1.22
N VAL A 163 11.77 6.28 -0.02
CA VAL A 163 13.12 6.15 -0.61
C VAL A 163 13.79 7.51 -0.75
N ARG A 164 13.08 8.52 -1.28
CA ARG A 164 13.61 9.89 -1.41
C ARG A 164 13.94 10.52 -0.07
N ASP A 165 13.03 10.40 0.90
CA ASP A 165 13.20 10.95 2.25
C ASP A 165 14.40 10.29 2.96
N ALA A 166 14.54 8.97 2.85
CA ALA A 166 15.67 8.23 3.40
C ALA A 166 17.01 8.60 2.74
N ALA A 167 17.04 8.79 1.41
CA ALA A 167 18.24 9.21 0.70
C ALA A 167 18.69 10.62 1.14
N LEU A 168 17.74 11.55 1.28
CA LEU A 168 18.01 12.91 1.74
C LEU A 168 18.48 12.93 3.20
N ALA A 169 17.89 12.12 4.08
CA ALA A 169 18.35 11.98 5.46
C ALA A 169 19.79 11.42 5.54
N ARG A 170 20.12 10.41 4.73
CA ARG A 170 21.49 9.87 4.64
C ARG A 170 22.49 10.88 4.11
N LYS A 171 22.10 11.69 3.11
CA LYS A 171 22.95 12.78 2.59
C LYS A 171 23.24 13.80 3.69
N LYS A 172 22.21 14.27 4.41
CA LYS A 172 22.37 15.22 5.53
C LYS A 172 23.24 14.65 6.65
N ALA A 173 23.10 13.37 6.97
CA ALA A 173 23.93 12.71 7.98
C ALA A 173 25.41 12.65 7.56
N ARG A 174 25.69 12.32 6.29
CA ARG A 174 27.06 12.36 5.74
C ARG A 174 27.67 13.75 5.80
N GLU A 175 26.94 14.77 5.33
CA GLU A 175 27.41 16.16 5.39
C GLU A 175 27.69 16.62 6.82
N ALA A 176 26.90 16.17 7.80
CA ALA A 176 27.14 16.48 9.21
C ALA A 176 28.42 15.81 9.74
N LEU A 177 28.66 14.54 9.39
CA LEU A 177 29.88 13.81 9.78
C LEU A 177 31.13 14.41 9.13
N GLU A 178 31.06 14.81 7.86
CA GLU A 178 32.15 15.50 7.16
C GLU A 178 32.54 16.81 7.86
N ARG A 179 31.55 17.62 8.28
CA ARG A 179 31.80 18.85 9.06
C ARG A 179 32.48 18.56 10.39
N VAL A 180 32.06 17.52 11.11
CA VAL A 180 32.71 17.12 12.36
C VAL A 180 34.15 16.65 12.12
N GLY A 181 34.39 15.88 11.06
CA GLY A 181 35.74 15.44 10.68
C GLY A 181 36.71 16.61 10.46
N VAL A 182 36.28 17.63 9.71
CA VAL A 182 37.08 18.86 9.48
C VAL A 182 37.40 19.58 10.80
N LEU A 183 36.44 19.67 11.72
CA LEU A 183 36.65 20.29 13.03
C LEU A 183 37.66 19.50 13.88
N ILE A 184 37.60 18.17 13.89
CA ILE A 184 38.55 17.32 14.61
C ILE A 184 39.97 17.56 14.08
N THR A 185 40.18 17.52 12.77
CA THR A 185 41.49 17.77 12.16
C THR A 185 42.02 19.17 12.51
N LYS A 186 41.14 20.18 12.49
CA LYS A 186 41.51 21.56 12.87
C LYS A 186 41.95 21.66 14.33
N ILE A 187 41.23 21.02 15.26
CA ILE A 187 41.57 20.99 16.69
C ILE A 187 42.89 20.25 16.91
N SER A 188 43.10 19.10 16.27
CA SER A 188 44.36 18.36 16.35
C SER A 188 45.57 19.19 15.88
N ASN A 189 45.42 19.94 14.78
CA ASN A 189 46.48 20.82 14.27
C ASN A 189 46.78 21.99 15.22
N GLN A 190 45.75 22.59 15.83
CA GLN A 190 45.94 23.65 16.83
C GLN A 190 46.66 23.14 18.08
N ASN A 191 46.28 21.96 18.58
CA ASN A 191 46.94 21.34 19.74
C ASN A 191 48.42 21.03 19.45
N ASN A 192 48.74 20.50 18.27
CA ASN A 192 50.13 20.26 17.86
C ASN A 192 50.96 21.56 17.81
N ASN A 193 50.39 22.64 17.27
CA ASN A 193 51.08 23.94 17.21
C ASN A 193 51.31 24.52 18.61
N ASN A 194 50.33 24.43 19.50
CA ASN A 194 50.47 24.88 20.89
C ASN A 194 51.56 24.10 21.64
N ASN A 195 51.62 22.78 21.44
CA ASN A 195 52.63 21.93 22.07
C ASN A 195 54.05 22.24 21.56
N LYS A 196 54.19 22.55 20.26
CA LYS A 196 55.47 22.95 19.65
C LYS A 196 55.98 24.29 20.18
N ASN A 197 55.10 25.23 20.47
CA ASN A 197 55.46 26.52 21.09
C ASN A 197 55.86 26.37 22.57
N ASN A 198 55.28 25.42 23.30
CA ASN A 198 55.64 25.16 24.70
C ASN A 198 56.99 24.44 24.83
N ASN A 199 57.30 23.50 23.94
CA ASN A 199 58.57 22.76 23.94
C ASN A 199 59.79 23.60 23.53
N ASN A 200 59.58 24.84 23.05
CA ASN A 200 60.66 25.77 22.75
C ASN A 200 61.03 26.67 23.95
N LYS A 201 60.40 26.47 25.12
CA LYS A 201 60.71 27.20 26.35
C LYS A 201 61.37 26.38 27.44
N ASP A 202 61.20 25.06 27.50
CA ASP A 202 61.95 24.21 28.42
C ASP A 202 62.25 22.86 27.77
N GLY A 203 63.53 22.49 27.76
CA GLY A 203 63.98 21.22 27.23
C GLY A 203 63.49 20.04 28.07
N GLY A 204 62.98 19.01 27.39
CA GLY A 204 62.92 17.66 27.93
C GLY A 204 61.56 16.96 27.88
N SER A 205 61.55 15.85 27.14
CA SER A 205 60.74 14.63 27.33
C SER A 205 59.59 14.38 26.34
N VAL A 206 59.78 13.30 25.58
CA VAL A 206 58.88 12.71 24.60
C VAL A 206 57.90 11.79 25.32
N VAL A 207 56.60 11.98 25.12
CA VAL A 207 55.60 10.92 25.34
C VAL A 207 54.78 10.74 24.07
N GLN A 208 54.86 9.53 23.55
CA GLN A 208 54.26 9.02 22.33
C GLN A 208 52.80 8.63 22.61
N ALA A 209 51.85 9.15 21.83
CA ALA A 209 50.45 8.73 21.89
C ALA A 209 49.96 8.36 20.48
N SER A 210 50.07 7.07 20.16
CA SER A 210 49.50 6.41 18.98
C SER A 210 48.08 5.93 19.31
N GLY A 211 47.06 6.43 18.61
CA GLY A 211 45.70 5.95 18.88
C GLY A 211 44.53 6.48 18.04
N SER A 212 44.74 7.02 16.82
CA SER A 212 43.63 7.56 16.00
C SER A 212 43.46 6.91 14.62
N GLU A 213 44.37 6.06 14.16
CA GLU A 213 44.29 5.46 12.82
C GLU A 213 43.27 4.31 12.69
N SER A 214 42.80 3.76 13.81
CA SER A 214 41.93 2.57 13.83
C SER A 214 40.44 2.85 13.61
N PHE A 215 39.96 4.09 13.78
CA PHE A 215 38.52 4.38 13.65
C PHE A 215 38.09 4.72 12.22
N PHE A 216 38.93 5.42 11.45
CA PHE A 216 38.59 5.81 10.06
C PHE A 216 38.62 4.63 9.08
N ASN A 217 39.53 3.67 9.26
CA ASN A 217 39.61 2.47 8.41
C ASN A 217 38.41 1.51 8.56
N ALA A 218 37.74 1.51 9.72
CA ALA A 218 36.56 0.68 9.96
C ALA A 218 35.29 1.22 9.29
N VAL A 219 35.22 2.54 9.03
CA VAL A 219 34.11 3.20 8.34
C VAL A 219 34.19 2.95 6.83
N ALA A 220 35.38 3.07 6.23
CA ALA A 220 35.59 2.83 4.80
C ALA A 220 35.27 1.39 4.38
N LYS A 221 35.52 0.40 5.25
CA LYS A 221 35.22 -1.02 4.94
C LYS A 221 33.73 -1.36 4.96
N LYS A 222 32.87 -0.53 5.56
CA LYS A 222 31.41 -0.63 5.48
C LYS A 222 30.83 0.09 4.25
N GLU A 223 31.60 0.97 3.61
CA GLU A 223 31.19 1.72 2.41
C GLU A 223 31.16 0.86 1.15
N SER A 224 32.06 -0.11 1.00
CA SER A 224 32.08 -1.01 -0.17
C SER A 224 30.84 -1.92 -0.23
N LEU A 225 30.45 -2.54 0.90
CA LEU A 225 29.28 -3.42 0.98
C LEU A 225 27.93 -2.70 0.80
N SER A 226 27.86 -1.39 1.08
CA SER A 226 26.63 -0.62 0.89
C SER A 226 26.50 0.00 -0.51
N GLN A 227 27.60 0.27 -1.21
CA GLN A 227 27.57 0.79 -2.58
C GLN A 227 27.21 -0.29 -3.61
N ASP A 228 27.62 -1.54 -3.41
CA ASP A 228 27.25 -2.67 -4.28
C ASP A 228 25.74 -2.97 -4.25
N PHE A 229 25.08 -2.74 -3.11
CA PHE A 229 23.63 -2.91 -2.97
C PHE A 229 22.82 -1.80 -3.67
N ILE A 230 23.39 -0.60 -3.80
CA ILE A 230 22.75 0.53 -4.51
C ILE A 230 22.91 0.36 -6.03
N ASN A 231 24.08 -0.07 -6.51
CA ASN A 231 24.34 -0.26 -7.93
C ASN A 231 23.54 -1.42 -8.56
N THR A 232 23.19 -2.45 -7.79
CA THR A 232 22.35 -3.56 -8.26
C THR A 232 20.89 -3.13 -8.55
N SER A 233 20.43 -2.02 -7.98
CA SER A 233 19.07 -1.48 -8.17
C SER A 233 18.93 -0.47 -9.33
N GLN A 234 20.01 -0.19 -10.07
CA GLN A 234 20.03 0.75 -11.20
C GLN A 234 20.29 0.09 -12.56
N THR A 235 19.91 -1.18 -12.76
CA THR A 235 19.81 -1.70 -14.14
C THR A 235 18.51 -1.21 -14.78
N PRO A 236 18.55 -0.46 -15.90
CA PRO A 236 17.35 -0.19 -16.68
C PRO A 236 16.99 -1.48 -17.41
N ASN A 237 15.96 -2.19 -16.91
CA ASN A 237 15.40 -3.32 -17.64
C ASN A 237 14.75 -2.78 -18.92
N LYS A 238 15.50 -2.87 -20.03
CA LYS A 238 15.03 -2.59 -21.37
C LYS A 238 13.92 -3.58 -21.70
N GLN A 239 12.70 -3.05 -21.79
CA GLN A 239 11.74 -3.34 -22.86
C GLN A 239 11.50 -4.83 -23.17
N GLY A 240 10.58 -5.44 -22.41
CA GLY A 240 9.75 -6.54 -22.89
C GLY A 240 8.41 -5.99 -23.36
N LEU A 241 8.36 -5.57 -24.61
CA LEU A 241 7.19 -5.11 -25.33
C LEU A 241 6.20 -6.28 -25.49
N PHE A 242 5.20 -6.42 -24.60
CA PHE A 242 4.04 -7.26 -24.91
C PHE A 242 2.92 -6.37 -25.44
N ALA A 243 2.92 -6.25 -26.76
CA ALA A 243 1.85 -5.68 -27.54
C ALA A 243 0.55 -6.45 -27.29
N ASN A 244 -0.51 -5.68 -27.05
CA ASN A 244 -1.87 -6.11 -27.28
C ASN A 244 -1.99 -6.60 -28.73
N LYS A 245 -2.34 -7.88 -28.92
CA LYS A 245 -2.95 -8.35 -30.16
C LYS A 245 -4.11 -9.27 -29.82
N VAL A 246 -5.26 -8.63 -29.58
CA VAL A 246 -6.55 -9.29 -29.76
C VAL A 246 -6.76 -9.39 -31.26
N LYS A 247 -6.85 -10.61 -31.79
CA LYS A 247 -7.58 -10.91 -33.02
C LYS A 247 -8.67 -11.93 -32.67
N PRO A 248 -9.93 -11.68 -33.00
CA PRO A 248 -10.98 -12.70 -32.96
C PRO A 248 -10.89 -13.53 -34.25
N GLU A 249 -10.69 -14.84 -34.13
CA GLU A 249 -11.05 -15.79 -35.19
C GLU A 249 -12.44 -16.33 -34.88
N TRP A 250 -13.40 -15.83 -35.64
CA TRP A 250 -14.62 -16.55 -35.96
C TRP A 250 -14.24 -17.62 -36.97
N ASN A 251 -14.37 -18.89 -36.60
CA ASN A 251 -14.59 -19.97 -37.55
C ASN A 251 -15.85 -20.71 -37.11
N GLY A 252 -16.90 -20.58 -37.92
CA GLY A 252 -18.01 -21.51 -37.91
C GLY A 252 -17.67 -22.80 -38.64
N ILE A 253 -18.73 -23.60 -38.84
CA ILE A 253 -18.81 -24.95 -39.45
C ILE A 253 -18.68 -26.02 -38.35
N ASN A 254 -19.72 -26.79 -37.95
CA ASN A 254 -21.01 -27.17 -38.55
C ASN A 254 -22.13 -27.15 -37.49
#